data_AF-A0A844AKQ1-F1
#
_entry.id   AF-A0A844AKQ1-F1
#
_cell.length_a   1.000
_cell.length_b   1.000
_cell.length_c   1.000
_cell.angle_alpha   90.00
_cell.angle_beta   90.00
_cell.angle_gamma   90.00
#
_symmetry.space_group_name_H-M   'P 1'
#
loop_
_entity.id
_entity.type
_entity.pdbx_description
1 polymer ?
#
loop_
_entity_poly.entity_id
_entity_poly.type
_entity_poly.pdbx_seq_one_letter_code
_entity_poly.pdbx_strand_id
1 'polypeptide(L)'
;MLWSLLKVLIFVAIVGALGFGVVLLLDTPGGVQITVADTEFTLGALQSVLAIAVLLVALWLILKLASLSVATLRFINGDETALTRLFDKGRERKGYKALTEGMMALSAGEGRLAMAKATRAEKYLENPQLTDLIVAQAAEMSGDTRKASEAYKRLLSNQSTRFVGVRGIMKQKLSEGDKETALALAEKALALRPKHEEVQDTLLQLQAQAQDWAGARKTLSTKLKTGTLPRDVFKRRDAVLALSSAKALLDEGATVEQQEKAIEANTLSPDLIPAAVLAAGAYVEKGKKRVAIRLLKKAWEAQPHPDLAHAFAAIEPDETPAARIKRFEPFLRMKPGHDENRLVSAELYVVAEEFPAARRALGDLPERAPDARALTLMAAIERGEGSDDSVVRAWLTRALSAPRGPQWVCDVCNHIHPEWAPICENCGSFDTLTWKSPEVAEVSSVTGAHMLPLIVGALEDKTEEAPADEPAEEAVSDAEVVEVVAEATPDDISEPEKKAS
;
A
#
# COMPACT_ATOMS: atom_id res chain seq x y z
N MET A 1 -15.23 -44.47 -41.71
CA MET A 1 -15.63 -45.87 -42.00
C MET A 1 -16.15 -46.07 -43.42
N LEU A 2 -17.04 -45.22 -43.94
CA LEU A 2 -17.63 -45.34 -45.30
C LEU A 2 -16.58 -45.41 -46.43
N TRP A 3 -15.50 -44.64 -46.35
CA TRP A 3 -14.43 -44.66 -47.35
C TRP A 3 -13.64 -45.98 -47.40
N SER A 4 -13.49 -46.66 -46.26
CA SER A 4 -12.86 -47.99 -46.22
C SER A 4 -13.80 -49.05 -46.79
N LEU A 5 -15.10 -48.92 -46.51
CA LEU A 5 -16.12 -49.84 -46.98
C LEU A 5 -16.28 -49.75 -48.50
N LEU A 6 -16.26 -48.53 -49.06
CA LEU A 6 -16.26 -48.30 -50.52
C LEU A 6 -15.04 -48.92 -51.21
N LYS A 7 -13.85 -48.81 -50.63
CA LYS A 7 -12.62 -49.43 -51.18
C LYS A 7 -12.71 -50.95 -51.23
N VAL A 8 -13.23 -51.57 -50.17
CA VAL A 8 -13.41 -53.03 -50.12
C VAL A 8 -14.47 -53.47 -51.14
N LEU A 9 -15.58 -52.73 -51.26
CA LEU A 9 -16.66 -53.07 -52.19
C LEU A 9 -16.21 -52.95 -53.66
N ILE A 10 -15.46 -51.90 -53.99
CA ILE A 10 -14.83 -51.73 -55.31
C ILE A 10 -13.80 -52.84 -55.57
N PHE A 11 -12.98 -53.20 -54.57
CA PHE A 11 -12.00 -54.29 -54.71
C PHE A 11 -12.68 -55.63 -55.01
N VAL A 12 -13.73 -55.98 -54.27
CA VAL A 12 -14.50 -57.21 -54.49
C VAL A 12 -15.18 -57.20 -55.85
N ALA A 13 -15.73 -56.06 -56.28
CA ALA A 13 -16.33 -55.92 -57.62
C ALA A 13 -15.30 -56.13 -58.74
N ILE A 14 -14.08 -55.58 -58.59
CA ILE A 14 -12.99 -55.75 -59.57
C ILE A 14 -12.51 -57.21 -59.61
N VAL A 15 -12.33 -57.84 -58.45
CA VAL A 15 -11.93 -59.26 -58.38
C VAL A 15 -13.00 -60.17 -58.98
N GLY A 16 -14.27 -59.89 -58.72
CA GLY A 16 -15.41 -60.60 -59.33
C GLY A 16 -15.45 -60.44 -60.85
N ALA A 17 -15.27 -59.21 -61.35
CA ALA A 17 -15.23 -58.93 -62.79
C ALA A 17 -14.03 -59.61 -63.48
N LEU A 18 -12.86 -59.64 -62.84
CA LEU A 18 -11.68 -60.35 -63.34
C LEU A 18 -11.91 -61.87 -63.37
N GLY A 19 -12.51 -62.44 -62.32
CA GLY A 19 -12.87 -63.86 -62.30
C GLY A 19 -13.84 -64.22 -63.41
N PHE A 20 -14.86 -63.39 -63.65
CA PHE A 20 -15.81 -63.56 -64.74
C PHE A 20 -15.14 -63.44 -66.13
N GLY A 21 -14.23 -62.48 -66.29
CA GLY A 21 -13.44 -62.32 -67.53
C GLY A 21 -12.57 -63.52 -67.85
N VAL A 22 -11.98 -64.18 -66.84
CA VAL A 22 -11.19 -65.41 -67.02
C VAL A 22 -12.06 -66.57 -67.50
N VAL A 23 -13.27 -66.73 -66.94
CA VAL A 23 -14.21 -67.79 -67.37
C VAL A 23 -14.63 -67.58 -68.83
N LEU A 24 -14.96 -66.34 -69.21
CA LEU A 24 -15.32 -65.99 -70.59
C LEU A 24 -14.18 -66.23 -71.59
N LEU A 25 -12.94 -66.05 -71.16
CA LEU A 25 -11.74 -66.30 -71.97
C LEU A 25 -11.47 -67.79 -72.18
N LEU A 26 -11.85 -68.63 -71.20
CA LEU A 26 -11.70 -70.09 -71.29
C LEU A 26 -12.73 -70.72 -72.23
N ASP A 27 -13.92 -70.12 -72.34
CA ASP A 27 -15.01 -70.59 -73.20
C ASP A 27 -14.93 -70.11 -74.66
N THR A 28 -13.97 -69.24 -75.03
CA THR A 28 -13.79 -68.76 -76.41
C THR A 28 -12.72 -69.58 -77.16
N PRO A 29 -13.09 -70.42 -78.14
CA PRO A 29 -12.13 -71.21 -78.90
C PRO A 29 -11.37 -70.32 -79.90
N GLY A 30 -10.13 -69.95 -79.55
CA GLY A 30 -9.26 -69.15 -80.42
C GLY A 30 -8.09 -68.43 -79.72
N GLY A 31 -8.08 -68.37 -78.38
CA GLY A 31 -7.05 -67.64 -77.64
C GLY A 31 -7.21 -66.12 -77.74
N VAL A 32 -6.24 -65.37 -77.22
CA VAL A 32 -6.24 -63.90 -77.24
C VAL A 32 -5.24 -63.43 -78.27
N GLN A 33 -5.70 -62.74 -79.31
CA GLN A 33 -4.82 -62.01 -80.23
C GLN A 33 -4.56 -60.62 -79.66
N ILE A 34 -3.30 -60.31 -79.38
CA ILE A 34 -2.86 -58.96 -79.04
C ILE A 34 -2.06 -58.43 -80.22
N THR A 35 -2.57 -57.40 -80.87
CA THR A 35 -1.88 -56.64 -81.90
C THR A 35 -1.18 -55.44 -81.27
N VAL A 36 0.15 -55.42 -81.33
CA VAL A 36 0.96 -54.26 -80.92
C VAL A 36 1.87 -53.90 -82.07
N ALA A 37 1.80 -52.65 -82.53
CA ALA A 37 2.66 -52.10 -83.59
C ALA A 37 2.72 -52.98 -84.87
N ASP A 38 1.55 -53.36 -85.40
CA ASP A 38 1.39 -54.21 -86.62
C ASP A 38 2.02 -55.61 -86.56
N THR A 39 2.33 -56.11 -85.36
CA THR A 39 2.71 -57.52 -85.16
C THR A 39 1.62 -58.27 -84.39
N GLU A 40 1.15 -59.37 -84.98
CA GLU A 40 0.12 -60.24 -84.39
C GLU A 40 0.78 -61.29 -83.50
N PHE A 41 0.53 -61.21 -82.18
CA PHE A 41 0.90 -62.25 -81.24
C PHE A 41 -0.33 -63.09 -80.90
N THR A 42 -0.34 -64.35 -81.35
CA THR A 42 -1.32 -65.35 -80.93
C THR A 42 -0.87 -65.97 -79.61
N LEU A 43 -1.47 -65.52 -78.50
CA LEU A 43 -1.15 -66.07 -77.19
C LEU A 43 -1.97 -67.35 -76.98
N GLY A 44 -1.29 -68.48 -76.77
CA GLY A 44 -1.92 -69.70 -76.30
C GLY A 44 -2.51 -69.50 -74.89
N ALA A 45 -3.48 -70.33 -74.48
CA ALA A 45 -4.20 -70.17 -73.20
C ALA A 45 -3.27 -69.96 -71.98
N LEU A 46 -2.14 -70.67 -71.91
CA LEU A 46 -1.17 -70.56 -70.83
C LEU A 46 -0.37 -69.23 -70.86
N GLN A 47 -0.08 -68.72 -72.07
CA GLN A 47 0.63 -67.45 -72.25
C GLN A 47 -0.28 -66.25 -71.92
N SER A 48 -1.59 -66.35 -72.20
CA SER A 48 -2.57 -65.33 -71.83
C SER A 48 -2.70 -65.17 -70.32
N VAL A 49 -2.74 -66.28 -69.57
CA VAL A 49 -2.76 -66.26 -68.10
C VAL A 49 -1.48 -65.63 -67.54
N LEU A 50 -0.32 -65.97 -68.11
CA LEU A 50 0.96 -65.40 -67.69
C LEU A 50 1.05 -63.89 -67.97
N ALA A 51 0.57 -63.45 -69.14
CA ALA A 51 0.53 -62.04 -69.52
C ALA A 51 -0.37 -61.22 -68.58
N ILE A 52 -1.54 -61.75 -68.20
CA ILE A 52 -2.42 -61.11 -67.22
C ILE A 52 -1.74 -61.02 -65.84
N ALA A 53 -1.06 -62.07 -65.39
CA ALA A 53 -0.34 -62.05 -64.12
C ALA A 53 0.78 -60.99 -64.10
N VAL A 54 1.56 -60.88 -65.17
CA VAL A 54 2.60 -59.84 -65.31
C VAL A 54 1.98 -58.44 -65.32
N LEU A 55 0.85 -58.25 -66.02
CA LEU A 55 0.15 -56.98 -66.07
C LEU A 55 -0.39 -56.55 -64.70
N LEU A 56 -0.91 -57.50 -63.91
CA LEU A 56 -1.36 -57.23 -62.53
C LEU A 56 -0.20 -56.86 -61.61
N VAL A 57 0.96 -57.53 -61.72
CA VAL A 57 2.16 -57.18 -60.95
C VAL A 57 2.69 -55.80 -61.35
N ALA A 58 2.71 -55.50 -62.65
CA ALA A 58 3.11 -54.18 -63.16
C ALA A 58 2.18 -53.08 -62.66
N LEU A 59 0.85 -53.31 -62.70
CA LEU A 59 -0.14 -52.37 -62.17
C LEU A 59 0.02 -52.17 -60.66
N TRP A 60 0.28 -53.24 -59.89
CA TRP A 60 0.54 -53.16 -58.45
C TRP A 60 1.78 -52.33 -58.14
N LEU A 61 2.87 -52.53 -58.89
CA LEU A 61 4.10 -51.74 -58.77
C LEU A 61 3.87 -50.27 -59.10
N ILE A 62 3.15 -49.95 -60.18
CA ILE A 62 2.82 -48.58 -60.57
C ILE A 62 1.96 -47.90 -59.50
N LEU A 63 0.94 -48.58 -58.96
CA LEU A 63 0.12 -48.05 -57.87
C LEU A 63 0.94 -47.82 -56.60
N LYS A 64 1.91 -48.70 -56.29
CA LYS A 64 2.84 -48.50 -55.17
C LYS A 64 3.75 -47.29 -55.39
N LEU A 65 4.33 -47.14 -56.58
CA LEU A 65 5.11 -45.98 -56.98
C LEU A 65 4.30 -44.69 -56.91
N ALA A 66 3.07 -44.68 -57.43
CA ALA A 66 2.18 -43.52 -57.35
C ALA A 66 1.83 -43.18 -55.88
N SER A 67 1.59 -44.18 -55.02
CA SER A 67 1.35 -43.96 -53.59
C SER A 67 2.57 -43.37 -52.88
N LEU A 68 3.78 -43.79 -53.27
CA LEU A 68 5.04 -43.25 -52.78
C LEU A 68 5.20 -41.80 -53.23
N SER A 69 4.98 -41.50 -54.51
CA SER A 69 5.07 -40.15 -55.05
C SER A 69 4.07 -39.20 -54.39
N VAL A 70 2.83 -39.62 -54.16
CA VAL A 70 1.82 -38.83 -53.41
C VAL A 70 2.25 -38.61 -51.95
N ALA A 71 2.86 -39.60 -51.30
CA ALA A 71 3.39 -39.44 -49.95
C ALA A 71 4.56 -38.46 -49.90
N THR A 72 5.48 -38.51 -50.88
CA THR A 72 6.61 -37.58 -51.00
C THR A 72 6.12 -36.16 -51.29
N LEU A 73 5.12 -35.99 -52.15
CA LEU A 73 4.52 -34.68 -52.42
C LEU A 73 3.79 -34.12 -51.18
N ARG A 74 3.08 -34.95 -50.40
CA ARG A 74 2.49 -34.53 -49.12
C ARG A 74 3.53 -34.13 -48.08
N PHE A 75 4.65 -34.85 -48.04
CA PHE A 75 5.78 -34.53 -47.16
C PHE A 75 6.41 -33.16 -47.50
N ILE A 76 6.57 -32.85 -48.78
CA ILE A 76 7.08 -31.55 -49.24
C ILE A 76 6.06 -30.43 -49.04
N ASN A 77 4.75 -30.72 -49.21
CA ASN A 77 3.67 -29.75 -49.04
C ASN A 77 3.24 -29.52 -47.57
N GLY A 78 3.97 -30.05 -46.58
CA GLY A 78 3.79 -29.66 -45.18
C GLY A 78 2.63 -30.33 -44.43
N ASP A 79 2.19 -31.51 -44.86
CA ASP A 79 1.20 -32.28 -44.11
C ASP A 79 1.83 -32.83 -42.81
N GLU A 80 1.27 -32.44 -41.65
CA GLU A 80 1.70 -32.81 -40.31
C GLU A 80 1.86 -34.34 -40.14
N THR A 81 3.07 -34.84 -40.34
CA THR A 81 3.41 -36.26 -40.20
C THR A 81 4.25 -36.51 -38.95
N ALA A 82 4.26 -37.76 -38.48
CA ALA A 82 4.72 -38.21 -37.15
C ALA A 82 6.11 -37.73 -36.68
N LEU A 83 6.96 -37.24 -37.59
CA LEU A 83 8.27 -36.64 -37.28
C LEU A 83 8.13 -35.30 -36.54
N THR A 84 7.19 -34.42 -36.93
CA THR A 84 6.98 -33.13 -36.26
C THR A 84 6.56 -33.34 -34.80
N ARG A 85 5.66 -34.30 -34.54
CA ARG A 85 5.27 -34.71 -33.16
C ARG A 85 6.42 -35.17 -32.26
N LEU A 86 7.46 -35.78 -32.82
CA LEU A 86 8.64 -36.22 -32.05
C LEU A 86 9.55 -35.04 -31.70
N PHE A 87 9.75 -34.10 -32.63
CA PHE A 87 10.55 -32.89 -32.38
C PHE A 87 9.83 -31.88 -31.48
N ASP A 88 8.51 -31.75 -31.60
CA ASP A 88 7.71 -30.86 -30.74
C ASP A 88 7.74 -31.32 -29.28
N LYS A 89 7.63 -32.63 -29.02
CA LYS A 89 7.81 -33.19 -27.67
C LYS A 89 9.19 -32.91 -27.07
N GLY A 90 10.24 -32.88 -27.91
CA GLY A 90 11.60 -32.54 -27.48
C GLY A 90 11.74 -31.05 -27.15
N ARG A 91 11.10 -30.18 -27.93
CA ARG A 91 11.08 -28.72 -27.73
C ARG A 91 10.34 -28.35 -26.46
N GLU A 92 9.16 -28.92 -26.27
CA GLU A 92 8.31 -28.69 -25.10
C GLU A 92 9.01 -29.12 -23.80
N ARG A 93 9.65 -30.30 -23.77
CA ARG A 93 10.44 -30.75 -22.61
C ARG A 93 11.58 -29.80 -22.26
N LYS A 94 12.32 -29.31 -23.28
CA LYS A 94 13.40 -28.32 -23.08
C LYS A 94 12.85 -26.98 -22.59
N GLY A 95 11.69 -26.57 -23.11
CA GLY A 95 10.98 -25.37 -22.72
C GLY A 95 10.54 -25.39 -21.26
N TYR A 96 9.85 -26.45 -20.82
CA TYR A 96 9.47 -26.60 -19.42
C TYR A 96 10.66 -26.76 -18.49
N LYS A 97 11.72 -27.47 -18.91
CA LYS A 97 12.95 -27.53 -18.11
C LYS A 97 13.56 -26.15 -17.91
N ALA A 98 13.64 -25.33 -18.97
CA ALA A 98 14.12 -23.95 -18.87
C ALA A 98 13.20 -23.07 -18.00
N LEU A 99 11.89 -23.29 -18.08
CA LEU A 99 10.90 -22.60 -17.25
C LEU A 99 11.10 -22.91 -15.76
N THR A 100 11.24 -24.20 -15.40
CA THR A 100 11.50 -24.64 -14.02
C THR A 100 12.85 -24.13 -13.51
N GLU A 101 13.91 -24.20 -14.32
CA GLU A 101 15.22 -23.63 -13.98
C GLU A 101 15.16 -22.11 -13.78
N GLY A 102 14.38 -21.40 -14.59
CA GLY A 102 14.14 -19.96 -14.44
C GLY A 102 13.40 -19.63 -13.15
N MET A 103 12.37 -20.41 -12.80
CA MET A 103 11.62 -20.25 -11.55
C MET A 103 12.50 -20.50 -10.32
N MET A 104 13.35 -21.54 -10.35
CA MET A 104 14.32 -21.81 -9.28
C MET A 104 15.33 -20.67 -9.13
N ALA A 105 15.83 -20.12 -10.25
CA ALA A 105 16.74 -18.98 -10.23
C ALA A 105 16.08 -17.71 -9.67
N LEU A 106 14.80 -17.45 -9.98
CA LEU A 106 14.03 -16.37 -9.34
C LEU A 106 13.93 -16.56 -7.83
N SER A 107 13.59 -17.77 -7.37
CA SER A 107 13.52 -18.07 -5.94
C SER A 107 14.88 -17.95 -5.24
N ALA A 108 15.98 -18.18 -5.95
CA ALA A 108 17.34 -17.99 -5.45
C ALA A 108 17.83 -16.53 -5.47
N GLY A 109 17.04 -15.59 -6.04
CA GLY A 109 17.45 -14.19 -6.20
C GLY A 109 18.42 -13.94 -7.37
N GLU A 110 18.62 -14.92 -8.25
CA GLU A 110 19.56 -14.84 -9.36
C GLU A 110 18.89 -14.27 -10.63
N GLY A 111 18.54 -12.97 -10.60
CA GLY A 111 17.77 -12.31 -11.66
C GLY A 111 18.33 -12.48 -13.08
N ARG A 112 19.67 -12.36 -13.26
CA ARG A 112 20.31 -12.52 -14.57
C ARG A 112 20.22 -13.95 -15.10
N LEU A 113 20.43 -14.95 -14.22
CA LEU A 113 20.30 -16.35 -14.60
C LEU A 113 18.84 -16.67 -14.94
N ALA A 114 17.91 -16.20 -14.10
CA ALA A 114 16.47 -16.32 -14.33
C ALA A 114 16.07 -15.75 -15.70
N MET A 115 16.58 -14.56 -16.05
CA MET A 115 16.32 -13.93 -17.35
C MET A 115 16.83 -14.78 -18.51
N ALA A 116 18.07 -15.29 -18.42
CA ALA A 116 18.63 -16.15 -19.46
C ALA A 116 17.82 -17.45 -19.66
N LYS A 117 17.32 -18.04 -18.56
CA LYS A 117 16.45 -19.23 -18.60
C LYS A 117 15.04 -18.91 -19.12
N ALA A 118 14.49 -17.77 -18.74
CA ALA A 118 13.19 -17.28 -19.21
C ALA A 118 13.16 -17.05 -20.73
N THR A 119 14.18 -16.40 -21.28
CA THR A 119 14.29 -16.19 -22.75
C THR A 119 14.47 -17.52 -23.51
N ARG A 120 15.15 -18.51 -22.92
CA ARG A 120 15.20 -19.87 -23.50
C ARG A 120 13.84 -20.55 -23.46
N ALA A 121 13.10 -20.43 -22.36
CA ALA A 121 11.75 -20.98 -22.24
C ALA A 121 10.78 -20.34 -23.26
N GLU A 122 10.84 -19.02 -23.43
CA GLU A 122 10.08 -18.27 -24.44
C GLU A 122 10.33 -18.80 -25.86
N LYS A 123 11.61 -19.00 -26.23
CA LYS A 123 12.00 -19.54 -27.54
C LYS A 123 11.52 -20.98 -27.78
N TYR A 124 11.41 -21.81 -26.73
CA TYR A 124 11.04 -23.22 -26.88
C TYR A 124 9.53 -23.47 -26.75
N LEU A 125 8.84 -22.74 -25.87
CA LEU A 125 7.42 -22.95 -25.60
C LEU A 125 6.53 -22.10 -26.50
N GLU A 126 7.01 -20.95 -26.97
CA GLU A 126 6.22 -20.00 -27.79
C GLU A 126 4.82 -19.72 -27.18
N ASN A 127 4.73 -19.78 -25.84
CA ASN A 127 3.49 -19.60 -25.09
C ASN A 127 3.64 -18.39 -24.14
N PRO A 128 3.30 -17.18 -24.62
CA PRO A 128 3.43 -15.94 -23.87
C PRO A 128 2.73 -15.97 -22.50
N GLN A 129 1.62 -16.71 -22.35
CA GLN A 129 0.86 -16.76 -21.09
C GLN A 129 1.67 -17.32 -19.92
N LEU A 130 2.61 -18.24 -20.20
CA LEU A 130 3.45 -18.88 -19.19
C LEU A 130 4.82 -18.18 -19.08
N THR A 131 5.41 -17.83 -20.22
CA THR A 131 6.79 -17.35 -20.27
C THR A 131 6.91 -15.87 -19.92
N ASP A 132 5.95 -15.02 -20.30
CA ASP A 132 6.03 -13.58 -20.06
C ASP A 132 6.02 -13.24 -18.57
N LEU A 133 5.39 -14.06 -17.71
CA LEU A 133 5.42 -13.86 -16.27
C LEU A 133 6.84 -14.01 -15.71
N ILE A 134 7.54 -15.08 -16.08
CA ILE A 134 8.92 -15.32 -15.62
C ILE A 134 9.86 -14.28 -16.22
N VAL A 135 9.66 -13.89 -17.49
CA VAL A 135 10.43 -12.80 -18.11
C VAL A 135 10.23 -11.50 -17.35
N ALA A 136 8.99 -11.15 -16.99
CA ALA A 136 8.69 -9.92 -16.26
C ALA A 136 9.35 -9.91 -14.87
N GLN A 137 9.18 -10.99 -14.09
CA GLN A 137 9.77 -11.11 -12.75
C GLN A 137 11.30 -11.12 -12.79
N ALA A 138 11.91 -11.77 -13.79
CA ALA A 138 13.36 -11.79 -13.95
C ALA A 138 13.91 -10.43 -14.36
N ALA A 139 13.17 -9.68 -15.19
CA ALA A 139 13.52 -8.32 -15.58
C ALA A 139 13.47 -7.38 -14.37
N GLU A 140 12.39 -7.45 -13.58
CA GLU A 140 12.21 -6.68 -12.35
C GLU A 140 13.34 -6.93 -11.34
N MET A 141 13.67 -8.20 -11.09
CA MET A 141 14.77 -8.59 -10.20
C MET A 141 16.15 -8.16 -10.72
N SER A 142 16.32 -8.04 -12.04
CA SER A 142 17.55 -7.57 -12.66
C SER A 142 17.63 -6.04 -12.78
N GLY A 143 16.58 -5.31 -12.38
CA GLY A 143 16.47 -3.86 -12.52
C GLY A 143 16.10 -3.36 -13.94
N ASP A 144 15.74 -4.25 -14.87
CA ASP A 144 15.30 -3.88 -16.23
C ASP A 144 13.78 -3.59 -16.23
N THR A 145 13.41 -2.43 -15.72
CA THR A 145 12.01 -1.99 -15.57
C THR A 145 11.28 -1.87 -16.90
N ARG A 146 11.98 -1.50 -17.98
CA ARG A 146 11.40 -1.40 -19.33
C ARG A 146 10.97 -2.77 -19.85
N LYS A 147 11.86 -3.77 -19.78
CA LYS A 147 11.56 -5.13 -20.23
C LYS A 147 10.49 -5.79 -19.36
N ALA A 148 10.49 -5.52 -18.05
CA ALA A 148 9.44 -5.96 -17.13
C ALA A 148 8.06 -5.41 -17.56
N SER A 149 7.99 -4.10 -17.78
CA SER A 149 6.78 -3.42 -18.26
C SER A 149 6.26 -3.98 -19.59
N GLU A 150 7.15 -4.21 -20.57
CA GLU A 150 6.76 -4.78 -21.86
C GLU A 150 6.19 -6.20 -21.71
N ALA A 151 6.83 -7.03 -20.89
CA ALA A 151 6.35 -8.39 -20.61
C ALA A 151 4.99 -8.39 -19.86
N TYR A 152 4.83 -7.56 -18.83
CA TYR A 152 3.53 -7.43 -18.15
C TYR A 152 2.43 -6.90 -19.07
N LYS A 153 2.74 -5.97 -19.99
CA LYS A 153 1.77 -5.47 -20.98
C LYS A 153 1.29 -6.59 -21.92
N ARG A 154 2.18 -7.50 -22.36
CA ARG A 154 1.78 -8.65 -23.19
C ARG A 154 0.80 -9.57 -22.45
N LEU A 155 0.95 -9.74 -21.14
CA LEU A 155 0.02 -10.52 -20.30
C LEU A 155 -1.40 -9.94 -20.22
N LEU A 156 -1.62 -8.66 -20.57
CA LEU A 156 -2.95 -8.03 -20.52
C LEU A 156 -3.91 -8.54 -21.60
N SER A 157 -3.36 -9.03 -22.72
CA SER A 157 -4.12 -9.53 -23.87
C SER A 157 -5.01 -10.71 -23.53
N ASN A 158 -4.55 -11.61 -22.66
CA ASN A 158 -5.26 -12.82 -22.25
C ASN A 158 -6.01 -12.64 -20.93
N GLN A 159 -7.26 -13.11 -20.85
CA GLN A 159 -8.08 -12.96 -19.63
C GLN A 159 -7.50 -13.69 -18.41
N SER A 160 -6.86 -14.84 -18.62
CA SER A 160 -6.28 -15.66 -17.55
C SER A 160 -5.08 -14.98 -16.87
N THR A 161 -4.29 -14.22 -17.61
CA THR A 161 -3.05 -13.57 -17.14
C THR A 161 -3.21 -12.09 -16.84
N ARG A 162 -4.31 -11.47 -17.26
CA ARG A 162 -4.56 -10.02 -17.12
C ARG A 162 -4.37 -9.51 -15.71
N PHE A 163 -4.89 -10.22 -14.70
CA PHE A 163 -4.74 -9.83 -13.30
C PHE A 163 -3.27 -9.70 -12.89
N VAL A 164 -2.45 -10.67 -13.29
CA VAL A 164 -1.01 -10.69 -12.96
C VAL A 164 -0.29 -9.56 -13.67
N GLY A 165 -0.61 -9.31 -14.94
CA GLY A 165 -0.08 -8.17 -15.69
C GLY A 165 -0.42 -6.83 -15.04
N VAL A 166 -1.69 -6.60 -14.67
CA VAL A 166 -2.11 -5.36 -14.00
C VAL A 166 -1.41 -5.19 -12.65
N ARG A 167 -1.35 -6.25 -11.83
CA ARG A 167 -0.68 -6.21 -10.52
C ARG A 167 0.83 -5.92 -10.64
N GLY A 168 1.50 -6.52 -11.63
CA GLY A 168 2.92 -6.27 -11.89
C GLY A 168 3.20 -4.82 -12.26
N ILE A 169 2.44 -4.27 -13.21
CA ILE A 169 2.56 -2.86 -13.61
C ILE A 169 2.22 -1.94 -12.44
N MET A 170 1.19 -2.26 -11.65
CA MET A 170 0.82 -1.49 -10.45
C MET A 170 1.99 -1.40 -9.46
N LYS A 171 2.65 -2.52 -9.15
CA LYS A 171 3.83 -2.53 -8.26
C LYS A 171 4.98 -1.71 -8.81
N GLN A 172 5.24 -1.83 -10.11
CA GLN A 172 6.26 -1.02 -10.75
C GLN A 172 5.95 0.47 -10.62
N LYS A 173 4.70 0.88 -10.88
CA LYS A 173 4.25 2.28 -10.74
C LYS A 173 4.36 2.80 -9.32
N LEU A 174 4.05 1.96 -8.33
CA LEU A 174 4.29 2.29 -6.91
C LEU A 174 5.77 2.52 -6.61
N SER A 175 6.66 1.67 -7.13
CA SER A 175 8.11 1.83 -6.94
C SER A 175 8.68 3.07 -7.63
N GLU A 176 8.05 3.52 -8.72
CA GLU A 176 8.39 4.76 -9.45
C GLU A 176 7.81 6.02 -8.77
N GLY A 177 6.94 5.87 -7.76
CA GLY A 177 6.23 6.98 -7.10
C GLY A 177 5.01 7.50 -7.85
N ASP A 178 4.63 6.88 -8.98
CA ASP A 178 3.45 7.21 -9.78
C ASP A 178 2.16 6.65 -9.13
N LYS A 179 1.75 7.30 -8.04
CA LYS A 179 0.60 6.89 -7.22
C LYS A 179 -0.73 7.00 -7.95
N GLU A 180 -0.88 7.97 -8.85
CA GLU A 180 -2.11 8.19 -9.62
C GLU A 180 -2.36 7.02 -10.59
N THR A 181 -1.35 6.63 -11.36
CA THR A 181 -1.47 5.46 -12.25
C THR A 181 -1.62 4.16 -11.44
N ALA A 182 -0.89 4.05 -10.32
CA ALA A 182 -1.03 2.91 -9.42
C ALA A 182 -2.45 2.77 -8.86
N LEU A 183 -3.10 3.88 -8.49
CA LEU A 183 -4.49 3.90 -8.02
C LEU A 183 -5.44 3.35 -9.10
N ALA A 184 -5.37 3.86 -10.33
CA ALA A 184 -6.20 3.38 -11.44
C ALA A 184 -5.94 1.90 -11.79
N LEU A 185 -4.70 1.42 -11.64
CA LEU A 185 -4.35 0.01 -11.82
C LEU A 185 -4.89 -0.85 -10.67
N ALA A 186 -4.85 -0.36 -9.43
CA ALA A 186 -5.37 -1.05 -8.26
C ALA A 186 -6.90 -1.23 -8.35
N GLU A 187 -7.64 -0.22 -8.83
CA GLU A 187 -9.08 -0.33 -9.10
C GLU A 187 -9.38 -1.41 -10.15
N LYS A 188 -8.62 -1.43 -11.25
CA LYS A 188 -8.73 -2.46 -12.29
C LYS A 188 -8.40 -3.85 -11.73
N ALA A 189 -7.36 -3.96 -10.91
CA ALA A 189 -6.97 -5.22 -10.29
C ALA A 189 -8.06 -5.75 -9.35
N LEU A 190 -8.68 -4.86 -8.55
CA LEU A 190 -9.79 -5.23 -7.67
C LEU A 190 -11.00 -5.71 -8.48
N ALA A 191 -11.34 -5.04 -9.58
CA ALA A 191 -12.43 -5.46 -10.47
C ALA A 191 -12.19 -6.86 -11.08
N LEU A 192 -10.93 -7.20 -11.37
CA LEU A 192 -10.57 -8.52 -11.91
C LEU A 192 -10.58 -9.63 -10.84
N ARG A 193 -10.09 -9.36 -9.63
CA ARG A 193 -10.04 -10.32 -8.52
C ARG A 193 -10.45 -9.65 -7.20
N PRO A 194 -11.77 -9.54 -6.93
CA PRO A 194 -12.26 -8.84 -5.74
C PRO A 194 -11.83 -9.46 -4.41
N LYS A 195 -11.46 -10.74 -4.38
CA LYS A 195 -11.03 -11.48 -3.17
C LYS A 195 -9.53 -11.36 -2.87
N HIS A 196 -8.75 -10.68 -3.71
CA HIS A 196 -7.29 -10.62 -3.53
C HIS A 196 -6.93 -9.58 -2.46
N GLU A 197 -6.54 -10.05 -1.28
CA GLU A 197 -6.33 -9.21 -0.08
C GLU A 197 -5.31 -8.09 -0.28
N GLU A 198 -4.11 -8.39 -0.77
CA GLU A 198 -3.05 -7.38 -0.99
C GLU A 198 -3.49 -6.24 -1.93
N VAL A 199 -4.35 -6.54 -2.92
CA VAL A 199 -4.87 -5.53 -3.86
C VAL A 199 -5.90 -4.66 -3.15
N GLN A 200 -6.75 -5.26 -2.31
CA GLN A 200 -7.68 -4.50 -1.48
C GLN A 200 -6.93 -3.56 -0.51
N ASP A 201 -5.85 -4.03 0.13
CA ASP A 201 -5.07 -3.23 1.08
C ASP A 201 -4.33 -2.09 0.37
N THR A 202 -3.67 -2.41 -0.75
CA THR A 202 -2.98 -1.41 -1.58
C THR A 202 -3.96 -0.35 -2.08
N LEU A 203 -5.12 -0.76 -2.59
CA LEU A 203 -6.14 0.17 -3.09
C LEU A 203 -6.68 1.05 -1.95
N LEU A 204 -7.00 0.46 -0.78
CA LEU A 204 -7.50 1.22 0.37
C LEU A 204 -6.47 2.26 0.82
N GLN A 205 -5.19 1.89 0.88
CA GLN A 205 -4.11 2.80 1.23
C GLN A 205 -3.96 3.95 0.22
N LEU A 206 -3.97 3.63 -1.09
CA LEU A 206 -3.88 4.64 -2.15
C LEU A 206 -5.08 5.59 -2.15
N GLN A 207 -6.30 5.07 -1.99
CA GLN A 207 -7.52 5.87 -1.90
C GLN A 207 -7.50 6.79 -0.68
N ALA A 208 -7.06 6.28 0.48
CA ALA A 208 -6.93 7.09 1.68
C ALA A 208 -5.89 8.21 1.47
N GLN A 209 -4.72 7.90 0.89
CA GLN A 209 -3.68 8.91 0.60
C GLN A 209 -4.16 9.96 -0.41
N ALA A 210 -4.95 9.55 -1.41
CA ALA A 210 -5.57 10.45 -2.38
C ALA A 210 -6.82 11.16 -1.84
N GLN A 211 -7.18 10.96 -0.57
CA GLN A 211 -8.40 11.48 0.06
C GLN A 211 -9.71 11.09 -0.65
N ASP A 212 -9.70 10.01 -1.44
CA ASP A 212 -10.89 9.40 -2.04
C ASP A 212 -11.64 8.56 -1.00
N TRP A 213 -12.27 9.23 -0.05
CA TRP A 213 -12.99 8.58 1.05
C TRP A 213 -14.17 7.73 0.55
N ALA A 214 -14.84 8.16 -0.53
CA ALA A 214 -15.95 7.42 -1.11
C ALA A 214 -15.49 6.11 -1.76
N GLY A 215 -14.37 6.13 -2.51
CA GLY A 215 -13.72 4.95 -3.04
C GLY A 215 -13.25 4.02 -1.93
N ALA A 216 -12.58 4.56 -0.90
CA ALA A 216 -12.11 3.80 0.26
C ALA A 216 -13.25 3.04 0.96
N ARG A 217 -14.42 3.66 1.17
CA ARG A 217 -15.60 2.98 1.77
C ARG A 217 -16.13 1.85 0.90
N LYS A 218 -16.10 1.98 -0.44
CA LYS A 218 -16.47 0.90 -1.38
C LYS A 218 -15.50 -0.27 -1.29
N THR A 219 -14.20 0.01 -1.24
CA THR A 219 -13.15 -1.01 -1.06
C THR A 219 -13.30 -1.72 0.28
N LEU A 220 -13.51 -0.98 1.36
CA LEU A 220 -13.75 -1.51 2.71
C LEU A 220 -14.99 -2.42 2.76
N SER A 221 -16.08 -2.02 2.11
CA SER A 221 -17.29 -2.83 1.96
C SER A 221 -17.03 -4.13 1.20
N THR A 222 -16.13 -4.10 0.21
CA THR A 222 -15.71 -5.29 -0.54
C THR A 222 -14.89 -6.23 0.35
N LYS A 223 -13.98 -5.71 1.19
CA LYS A 223 -13.24 -6.53 2.17
C LYS A 223 -14.19 -7.26 3.12
N LEU A 224 -15.19 -6.56 3.65
CA LEU A 224 -16.21 -7.17 4.52
C LEU A 224 -16.99 -8.29 3.79
N LYS A 225 -17.47 -8.03 2.57
CA LYS A 225 -18.23 -9.02 1.76
C LYS A 225 -17.41 -10.24 1.38
N THR A 226 -16.11 -10.06 1.16
CA THR A 226 -15.19 -11.15 0.78
C THR A 226 -14.64 -11.92 1.98
N GLY A 227 -14.93 -11.47 3.21
CA GLY A 227 -14.53 -12.14 4.44
C GLY A 227 -13.09 -11.86 4.87
N THR A 228 -12.41 -10.89 4.25
CA THR A 228 -11.02 -10.50 4.58
C THR A 228 -10.95 -9.46 5.70
N LEU A 229 -12.09 -9.05 6.27
CA LEU A 229 -12.14 -8.06 7.35
C LEU A 229 -13.21 -8.39 8.40
N PRO A 230 -12.83 -8.46 9.69
CA PRO A 230 -13.79 -8.57 10.79
C PRO A 230 -14.79 -7.39 10.85
N ARG A 231 -15.99 -7.64 11.38
CA ARG A 231 -17.09 -6.65 11.42
C ARG A 231 -16.82 -5.46 12.33
N ASP A 232 -16.15 -5.69 13.44
CA ASP A 232 -15.70 -4.68 14.40
C ASP A 232 -14.65 -3.75 13.77
N VAL A 233 -13.62 -4.33 13.13
CA VAL A 233 -12.59 -3.56 12.41
C VAL A 233 -13.20 -2.77 11.25
N PHE A 234 -14.16 -3.37 10.54
CA PHE A 234 -14.91 -2.66 9.50
C PHE A 234 -15.60 -1.40 10.05
N LYS A 235 -16.34 -1.50 11.16
CA LYS A 235 -17.05 -0.36 11.75
C LYS A 235 -16.09 0.76 12.16
N ARG A 236 -14.97 0.41 12.79
CA ARG A 236 -13.94 1.39 13.18
C ARG A 236 -13.35 2.10 11.96
N ARG A 237 -12.91 1.35 10.96
CA ARG A 237 -12.33 1.93 9.73
C ARG A 237 -13.33 2.76 8.95
N ASP A 238 -14.59 2.35 8.91
CA ASP A 238 -15.67 3.12 8.29
C ASP A 238 -15.93 4.43 9.05
N ALA A 239 -15.85 4.41 10.38
CA ALA A 239 -15.89 5.61 11.21
C ALA A 239 -14.73 6.58 10.92
N VAL A 240 -13.50 6.06 10.76
CA VAL A 240 -12.32 6.85 10.40
C VAL A 240 -12.48 7.52 9.03
N LEU A 241 -13.01 6.79 8.04
CA LEU A 241 -13.30 7.36 6.72
C LEU A 241 -14.41 8.43 6.78
N ALA A 242 -15.48 8.18 7.53
CA ALA A 242 -16.56 9.16 7.75
C ALA A 242 -16.02 10.43 8.44
N LEU A 243 -15.21 10.29 9.48
CA LEU A 243 -14.56 11.39 10.19
C LEU A 243 -13.64 12.21 9.25
N SER A 244 -12.84 11.53 8.44
CA SER A 244 -11.93 12.17 7.48
C SER A 244 -12.70 12.98 6.43
N SER A 245 -13.82 12.43 5.95
CA SER A 245 -14.72 13.11 5.02
C SER A 245 -15.47 14.30 5.64
N ALA A 246 -15.67 14.30 6.97
CA ALA A 246 -16.22 15.44 7.69
C ALA A 246 -15.19 16.57 7.83
N LYS A 247 -13.93 16.23 8.15
CA LYS A 247 -12.82 17.18 8.32
C LYS A 247 -12.37 17.85 7.01
N ALA A 248 -12.27 17.11 5.91
CA ALA A 248 -11.71 17.57 4.64
C ALA A 248 -12.50 18.70 3.93
N LEU A 249 -13.65 19.10 4.48
CA LEU A 249 -14.54 20.10 3.91
C LEU A 249 -14.70 21.33 4.85
N LEU A 250 -13.97 21.39 5.98
CA LEU A 250 -14.15 22.41 7.04
C LEU A 250 -13.29 23.66 6.82
N ASP A 251 -13.33 24.22 5.62
CA ASP A 251 -12.97 25.62 5.39
C ASP A 251 -14.25 26.46 5.52
N GLU A 252 -14.27 27.38 6.50
CA GLU A 252 -15.36 28.29 6.92
C GLU A 252 -16.82 27.79 6.76
N GLY A 253 -17.36 27.24 7.86
CA GLY A 253 -18.78 26.91 8.01
C GLY A 253 -19.11 25.46 7.65
N ALA A 254 -19.13 24.59 8.67
CA ALA A 254 -19.49 23.19 8.49
C ALA A 254 -20.87 23.04 7.82
N THR A 255 -20.89 22.44 6.63
CA THR A 255 -22.15 22.07 5.98
C THR A 255 -22.92 21.05 6.82
N VAL A 256 -24.24 21.02 6.65
CA VAL A 256 -25.10 20.02 7.31
C VAL A 256 -24.62 18.59 7.04
N GLU A 257 -24.14 18.33 5.83
CA GLU A 257 -23.59 17.03 5.44
C GLU A 257 -22.35 16.65 6.27
N GLN A 258 -21.44 17.59 6.53
CA GLN A 258 -20.26 17.34 7.36
C GLN A 258 -20.61 17.06 8.81
N GLN A 259 -21.57 17.83 9.35
CA GLN A 259 -22.10 17.58 10.69
C GLN A 259 -22.72 16.19 10.80
N GLU A 260 -23.45 15.75 9.76
CA GLU A 260 -24.02 14.39 9.70
C GLU A 260 -22.93 13.31 9.61
N LYS A 261 -21.89 13.50 8.79
CA LYS A 261 -20.74 12.58 8.70
C LYS A 261 -19.98 12.47 10.02
N ALA A 262 -19.80 13.58 10.75
CA ALA A 262 -19.19 13.57 12.08
C ALA A 262 -20.01 12.74 13.07
N ILE A 263 -21.33 12.93 13.08
CA ILE A 263 -22.26 12.16 13.92
C ILE A 263 -22.28 10.68 13.53
N GLU A 264 -22.27 10.38 12.22
CA GLU A 264 -22.16 9.02 11.69
C GLU A 264 -20.89 8.33 12.18
N ALA A 265 -19.73 9.01 12.08
CA ALA A 265 -18.45 8.49 12.54
C ALA A 265 -18.48 8.08 14.01
N ASN A 266 -18.96 8.96 14.89
CA ASN A 266 -19.08 8.64 16.32
C ASN A 266 -20.12 7.54 16.60
N THR A 267 -21.16 7.42 15.78
CA THR A 267 -22.16 6.34 15.90
C THR A 267 -21.54 4.98 15.56
N LEU A 268 -20.67 4.94 14.55
CA LEU A 268 -19.94 3.75 14.13
C LEU A 268 -18.86 3.34 15.14
N SER A 269 -18.11 4.31 15.69
CA SER A 269 -17.04 4.09 16.68
C SER A 269 -17.11 5.15 17.80
N PRO A 270 -17.87 4.90 18.89
CA PRO A 270 -18.02 5.85 19.99
C PRO A 270 -16.75 6.07 20.85
N ASP A 271 -15.79 5.16 20.72
CA ASP A 271 -14.47 5.17 21.36
C ASP A 271 -13.44 5.98 20.55
N LEU A 272 -13.75 6.37 19.31
CA LEU A 272 -12.89 7.21 18.50
C LEU A 272 -12.99 8.67 18.96
N ILE A 273 -12.10 9.05 19.87
CA ILE A 273 -12.01 10.39 20.48
C ILE A 273 -12.20 11.55 19.49
N PRO A 274 -11.45 11.65 18.36
CA PRO A 274 -11.63 12.77 17.42
C PRO A 274 -13.01 12.77 16.74
N ALA A 275 -13.67 11.61 16.58
CA ALA A 275 -15.05 11.57 16.11
C ALA A 275 -16.02 12.06 17.18
N ALA A 276 -15.78 11.71 18.44
CA ALA A 276 -16.60 12.17 19.56
C ALA A 276 -16.53 13.70 19.73
N VAL A 277 -15.33 14.27 19.65
CA VAL A 277 -15.10 15.73 19.70
C VAL A 277 -15.83 16.44 18.57
N LEU A 278 -15.65 15.99 17.32
CA LEU A 278 -16.26 16.63 16.16
C LEU A 278 -17.80 16.50 16.18
N ALA A 279 -18.32 15.33 16.56
CA ALA A 279 -19.76 15.12 16.70
C ALA A 279 -20.37 15.97 17.83
N ALA A 280 -19.66 16.16 18.94
CA ALA A 280 -20.11 17.03 20.02
C ALA A 280 -20.23 18.48 19.54
N GLY A 281 -19.23 19.00 18.83
CA GLY A 281 -19.28 20.31 18.18
C GLY A 281 -20.50 20.46 17.25
N ALA A 282 -20.72 19.48 16.36
CA ALA A 282 -21.87 19.46 15.48
C ALA A 282 -23.22 19.47 16.22
N TYR A 283 -23.32 18.81 17.38
CA TYR A 283 -24.54 18.88 18.21
C TYR A 283 -24.70 20.23 18.92
N VAL A 284 -23.60 20.88 19.31
CA VAL A 284 -23.63 22.22 19.93
C VAL A 284 -24.12 23.25 18.91
N GLU A 285 -23.60 23.23 17.68
CA GLU A 285 -24.06 24.09 16.59
C GLU A 285 -25.55 23.89 16.27
N LYS A 286 -26.04 22.64 16.37
CA LYS A 286 -27.47 22.31 16.25
C LYS A 286 -28.31 22.67 17.49
N GLY A 287 -27.75 23.31 18.51
CA GLY A 287 -28.42 23.67 19.76
C GLY A 287 -28.73 22.49 20.70
N LYS A 288 -28.21 21.29 20.41
CA LYS A 288 -28.48 20.04 21.14
C LYS A 288 -27.41 19.75 22.21
N LYS A 289 -27.12 20.73 23.08
CA LYS A 289 -26.09 20.63 24.15
C LYS A 289 -26.19 19.37 25.00
N ARG A 290 -27.42 18.97 25.41
CA ARG A 290 -27.65 17.76 26.23
C ARG A 290 -27.16 16.47 25.55
N VAL A 291 -27.23 16.40 24.22
CA VAL A 291 -26.76 15.24 23.44
C VAL A 291 -25.24 15.24 23.38
N ALA A 292 -24.63 16.40 23.10
CA ALA A 292 -23.18 16.59 23.12
C ALA A 292 -22.58 16.16 24.47
N ILE A 293 -23.16 16.60 25.59
CA ILE A 293 -22.73 16.22 26.94
C ILE A 293 -22.78 14.69 27.13
N ARG A 294 -23.88 14.04 26.75
CA ARG A 294 -24.02 12.58 26.91
C ARG A 294 -22.99 11.82 26.06
N LEU A 295 -22.76 12.29 24.84
CA LEU A 295 -21.81 11.72 23.90
C LEU A 295 -20.38 11.80 24.46
N LEU A 296 -19.95 12.99 24.89
CA LEU A 296 -18.61 13.18 25.47
C LEU A 296 -18.42 12.38 26.76
N LYS A 297 -19.44 12.25 27.61
CA LYS A 297 -19.38 11.40 28.82
C LYS A 297 -19.08 9.94 28.48
N LYS A 298 -19.74 9.42 27.44
CA LYS A 298 -19.53 8.03 26.99
C LYS A 298 -18.11 7.83 26.45
N ALA A 299 -17.59 8.78 25.68
CA ALA A 299 -16.21 8.73 25.18
C ALA A 299 -15.20 8.81 26.34
N TRP A 300 -15.44 9.68 27.33
CA TRP A 300 -14.61 9.83 28.53
C TRP A 300 -14.57 8.55 29.38
N GLU A 301 -15.71 7.89 29.54
CA GLU A 301 -15.79 6.60 30.25
C GLU A 301 -14.92 5.53 29.57
N ALA A 302 -14.89 5.52 28.23
CA ALA A 302 -14.01 4.63 27.47
C ALA A 302 -12.53 4.99 27.63
N GLN A 303 -12.14 6.25 27.38
CA GLN A 303 -10.78 6.74 27.53
C GLN A 303 -10.79 8.25 27.86
N PRO A 304 -10.40 8.65 29.09
CA PRO A 304 -10.18 10.06 29.42
C PRO A 304 -9.09 10.66 28.50
N HIS A 305 -9.37 11.83 27.92
CA HIS A 305 -8.49 12.45 26.93
C HIS A 305 -8.62 13.99 26.94
N PRO A 306 -7.52 14.76 26.79
CA PRO A 306 -7.56 16.23 26.84
C PRO A 306 -8.56 16.85 25.85
N ASP A 307 -8.58 16.40 24.59
CA ASP A 307 -9.54 16.92 23.58
C ASP A 307 -11.00 16.77 24.00
N LEU A 308 -11.37 15.71 24.74
CA LEU A 308 -12.73 15.55 25.25
C LEU A 308 -13.04 16.56 26.35
N ALA A 309 -12.05 16.91 27.20
CA ALA A 309 -12.19 17.95 28.21
C ALA A 309 -12.34 19.33 27.55
N HIS A 310 -11.52 19.64 26.55
CA HIS A 310 -11.65 20.87 25.77
C HIS A 310 -12.99 20.97 25.05
N ALA A 311 -13.44 19.90 24.39
CA ALA A 311 -14.75 19.84 23.74
C ALA A 311 -15.89 20.01 24.74
N PHE A 312 -15.77 19.45 25.95
CA PHE A 312 -16.76 19.62 27.00
C PHE A 312 -16.77 21.06 27.54
N ALA A 313 -15.60 21.68 27.72
CA ALA A 313 -15.49 23.10 28.10
C ALA A 313 -16.19 24.01 27.09
N ALA A 314 -15.97 23.77 25.78
CA ALA A 314 -16.52 24.56 24.68
C ALA A 314 -18.06 24.57 24.58
N ILE A 315 -18.77 23.66 25.27
CA ILE A 315 -20.25 23.65 25.29
C ILE A 315 -20.84 24.89 25.99
N GLU A 316 -20.14 25.42 26.99
CA GLU A 316 -20.52 26.61 27.76
C GLU A 316 -19.30 27.54 27.91
N PRO A 317 -19.00 28.39 26.91
CA PRO A 317 -17.81 29.24 26.93
C PRO A 317 -17.88 30.34 28.00
N ASP A 318 -19.08 30.85 28.28
CA ASP A 318 -19.31 32.04 29.12
C ASP A 318 -19.59 31.72 30.60
N GLU A 319 -19.37 30.47 31.04
CA GLU A 319 -19.58 30.08 32.44
C GLU A 319 -18.43 30.55 33.35
N THR A 320 -18.72 30.80 34.63
CA THR A 320 -17.68 31.16 35.62
C THR A 320 -16.78 29.95 35.94
N PRO A 321 -15.53 30.16 36.39
CA PRO A 321 -14.63 29.06 36.76
C PRO A 321 -15.24 28.09 37.79
N ALA A 322 -15.91 28.61 38.83
CA ALA A 322 -16.60 27.80 39.83
C ALA A 322 -17.77 26.98 39.25
N ALA A 323 -18.53 27.55 38.31
CA ALA A 323 -19.60 26.83 37.61
C ALA A 323 -19.03 25.71 36.72
N ARG A 324 -17.90 25.99 36.04
CA ARG A 324 -17.18 25.01 35.22
C ARG A 324 -16.72 23.81 36.05
N ILE A 325 -16.08 24.03 37.19
CA ILE A 325 -15.67 22.94 38.11
C ILE A 325 -16.88 22.06 38.45
N LYS A 326 -18.00 22.66 38.86
CA LYS A 326 -19.22 21.93 39.20
C LYS A 326 -19.78 21.13 38.01
N ARG A 327 -19.68 21.66 36.80
CA ARG A 327 -20.13 20.99 35.57
C ARG A 327 -19.24 19.81 35.17
N PHE A 328 -17.93 19.91 35.44
CA PHE A 328 -16.93 18.85 35.20
C PHE A 328 -16.93 17.76 36.27
N GLU A 329 -17.49 18.00 37.46
CA GLU A 329 -17.51 17.01 38.54
C GLU A 329 -18.04 15.62 38.12
N PRO A 330 -19.14 15.47 37.35
CA PRO A 330 -19.58 14.16 36.86
C PRO A 330 -18.59 13.51 35.88
N PHE A 331 -17.78 14.29 35.16
CA PHE A 331 -16.71 13.80 34.29
C PHE A 331 -15.56 13.21 35.12
N LEU A 332 -15.07 13.98 36.09
CA LEU A 332 -13.91 13.64 36.92
C LEU A 332 -14.16 12.48 37.88
N ARG A 333 -15.43 12.25 38.26
CA ARG A 333 -15.83 11.08 39.07
C ARG A 333 -15.73 9.75 38.30
N MET A 334 -15.73 9.78 36.96
CA MET A 334 -15.53 8.57 36.14
C MET A 334 -14.03 8.27 36.09
N LYS A 335 -13.60 7.06 36.46
CA LYS A 335 -12.17 6.68 36.52
C LYS A 335 -11.30 7.60 37.42
N PRO A 336 -11.61 7.71 38.74
CA PRO A 336 -10.99 8.68 39.66
C PRO A 336 -9.48 8.54 39.87
N GLY A 337 -8.85 7.45 39.39
CA GLY A 337 -7.40 7.23 39.45
C GLY A 337 -6.65 7.52 38.15
N HIS A 338 -7.34 7.94 37.08
CA HIS A 338 -6.69 8.19 35.79
C HIS A 338 -5.92 9.53 35.80
N ASP A 339 -4.71 9.54 35.27
CA ASP A 339 -3.81 10.70 35.31
C ASP A 339 -4.44 11.92 34.60
N GLU A 340 -5.11 11.71 33.47
CA GLU A 340 -5.85 12.77 32.77
C GLU A 340 -6.92 13.44 33.64
N ASN A 341 -7.61 12.71 34.54
CA ASN A 341 -8.59 13.33 35.43
C ASN A 341 -7.91 14.26 36.43
N ARG A 342 -6.73 13.87 36.93
CA ARG A 342 -5.96 14.69 37.87
C ARG A 342 -5.45 15.96 37.20
N LEU A 343 -4.93 15.84 35.99
CA LEU A 343 -4.48 16.97 35.16
C LEU A 343 -5.63 17.94 34.89
N VAL A 344 -6.76 17.46 34.36
CA VAL A 344 -7.92 18.32 34.07
C VAL A 344 -8.50 18.93 35.35
N SER A 345 -8.57 18.17 36.45
CA SER A 345 -9.03 18.71 37.73
C SER A 345 -8.10 19.81 38.26
N ALA A 346 -6.78 19.63 38.16
CA ALA A 346 -5.81 20.64 38.57
C ALA A 346 -5.92 21.90 37.70
N GLU A 347 -6.03 21.76 36.38
CA GLU A 347 -6.26 22.89 35.45
C GLU A 347 -7.50 23.70 35.81
N LEU A 348 -8.62 23.02 36.09
CA LEU A 348 -9.86 23.69 36.46
C LEU A 348 -9.71 24.50 37.75
N TYR A 349 -9.03 23.95 38.77
CA TYR A 349 -8.77 24.66 40.02
C TYR A 349 -7.75 25.79 39.87
N VAL A 350 -6.73 25.64 39.02
CA VAL A 350 -5.78 26.73 38.70
C VAL A 350 -6.52 27.90 38.04
N VAL A 351 -7.41 27.63 37.08
CA VAL A 351 -8.22 28.68 36.41
C VAL A 351 -9.21 29.33 37.38
N ALA A 352 -9.64 28.62 38.42
CA ALA A 352 -10.48 29.17 39.49
C ALA A 352 -9.70 29.83 40.63
N GLU A 353 -8.36 29.90 40.53
CA GLU A 353 -7.46 30.43 41.56
C GLU A 353 -7.56 29.69 42.91
N GLU A 354 -8.07 28.45 42.91
CA GLU A 354 -8.14 27.57 44.09
C GLU A 354 -6.87 26.70 44.19
N PHE A 355 -5.71 27.32 44.34
CA PHE A 355 -4.40 26.62 44.28
C PHE A 355 -4.24 25.46 45.27
N PRO A 356 -4.69 25.56 46.55
CA PRO A 356 -4.63 24.41 47.46
C PRO A 356 -5.49 23.22 47.01
N ALA A 357 -6.58 23.47 46.27
CA ALA A 357 -7.40 22.41 45.68
C ALA A 357 -6.71 21.83 44.43
N ALA A 358 -6.10 22.68 43.61
CA ALA A 358 -5.31 22.26 42.46
C ALA A 358 -4.16 21.32 42.87
N ARG A 359 -3.40 21.68 43.93
CA ARG A 359 -2.32 20.85 44.49
C ARG A 359 -2.83 19.47 44.92
N ARG A 360 -3.95 19.43 45.66
CA ARG A 360 -4.59 18.19 46.10
C ARG A 360 -5.08 17.33 44.93
N ALA A 361 -5.61 17.96 43.88
CA ALA A 361 -6.09 17.27 42.69
C ALA A 361 -4.94 16.67 41.86
N LEU A 362 -3.84 17.41 41.72
CA LEU A 362 -2.64 16.96 41.00
C LEU A 362 -1.95 15.79 41.72
N GLY A 363 -1.93 15.83 43.05
CA GLY A 363 -1.46 14.73 43.89
C GLY A 363 0.04 14.45 43.70
N ASP A 364 0.39 13.16 43.60
CA ASP A 364 1.77 12.67 43.41
C ASP A 364 2.18 12.55 41.92
N LEU A 365 1.39 13.12 40.99
CA LEU A 365 1.66 13.00 39.56
C LEU A 365 3.02 13.59 39.14
N PRO A 366 3.45 14.77 39.64
CA PRO A 366 4.77 15.34 39.33
C PRO A 366 5.95 14.50 39.81
N GLU A 367 5.75 13.60 40.76
CA GLU A 367 6.78 12.69 41.27
C GLU A 367 6.70 11.31 40.59
N ARG A 368 5.51 10.74 40.48
CA ARG A 368 5.29 9.38 39.98
C ARG A 368 5.39 9.26 38.46
N ALA A 369 4.85 10.24 37.72
CA ALA A 369 4.82 10.25 36.27
C ALA A 369 5.01 11.69 35.75
N PRO A 370 6.21 12.28 35.97
CA PRO A 370 6.48 13.66 35.56
C PRO A 370 6.40 13.81 34.05
N ASP A 371 5.42 14.57 33.58
CA ASP A 371 5.37 15.10 32.23
C ASP A 371 5.39 16.64 32.24
N ALA A 372 5.61 17.23 31.08
CA ALA A 372 5.69 18.68 30.92
C ALA A 372 4.39 19.38 31.40
N ARG A 373 3.22 18.73 31.27
CA ARG A 373 1.93 19.31 31.66
C ARG A 373 1.75 19.29 33.19
N ALA A 374 2.05 18.18 33.86
CA ALA A 374 2.00 18.06 35.32
C ALA A 374 2.97 19.04 36.01
N LEU A 375 4.19 19.18 35.47
CA LEU A 375 5.20 20.05 36.05
C LEU A 375 4.90 21.53 35.81
N THR A 376 4.35 21.90 34.64
CA THR A 376 3.91 23.28 34.41
C THR A 376 2.70 23.64 35.26
N LEU A 377 1.78 22.69 35.51
CA LEU A 377 0.69 22.89 36.47
C LEU A 377 1.21 23.06 37.89
N MET A 378 2.20 22.27 38.33
CA MET A 378 2.83 22.47 39.63
C MET A 378 3.49 23.86 39.73
N ALA A 379 4.21 24.29 38.69
CA ALA A 379 4.78 25.64 38.66
C ALA A 379 3.71 26.75 38.79
N ALA A 380 2.57 26.58 38.12
CA ALA A 380 1.44 27.51 38.23
C ALA A 380 0.82 27.52 39.63
N ILE A 381 0.72 26.35 40.27
CA ILE A 381 0.22 26.21 41.65
C ILE A 381 1.17 26.90 42.64
N GLU A 382 2.48 26.63 42.56
CA GLU A 382 3.48 27.25 43.44
C GLU A 382 3.46 28.78 43.32
N ARG A 383 3.38 29.30 42.09
CA ARG A 383 3.25 30.75 41.87
C ARG A 383 1.98 31.32 42.49
N GLY A 384 0.85 30.62 42.34
CA GLY A 384 -0.44 31.03 42.89
C GLY A 384 -0.51 30.99 44.42
N GLU A 385 0.23 30.06 45.05
CA GLU A 385 0.35 29.97 46.52
C GLU A 385 1.36 30.97 47.10
N GLY A 386 2.10 31.70 46.26
CA GLY A 386 3.06 32.73 46.68
C GLY A 386 4.45 32.18 47.04
N SER A 387 4.82 31.02 46.51
CA SER A 387 6.17 30.46 46.64
C SER A 387 7.20 31.34 45.93
N ASP A 388 8.46 31.23 46.36
CA ASP A 388 9.56 32.00 45.77
C ASP A 388 9.74 31.69 44.27
N ASP A 389 10.16 32.73 43.54
CA ASP A 389 10.45 32.66 42.11
C ASP A 389 11.45 31.57 41.74
N SER A 390 12.41 31.26 42.63
CA SER A 390 13.39 30.18 42.46
C SER A 390 12.71 28.81 42.39
N VAL A 391 11.71 28.56 43.24
CA VAL A 391 10.91 27.31 43.25
C VAL A 391 10.12 27.17 41.95
N VAL A 392 9.45 28.24 41.52
CA VAL A 392 8.69 28.25 40.27
C VAL A 392 9.61 27.98 39.07
N ARG A 393 10.79 28.63 39.03
CA ARG A 393 11.79 28.38 37.98
C ARG A 393 12.29 26.95 38.02
N ALA A 394 12.57 26.38 39.18
CA ALA A 394 13.01 24.99 39.30
C ALA A 394 12.00 24.00 38.67
N TRP A 395 10.70 24.20 38.91
CA TRP A 395 9.65 23.39 38.28
C TRP A 395 9.60 23.56 36.76
N LEU A 396 9.68 24.80 36.26
CA LEU A 396 9.69 25.08 34.82
C LEU A 396 10.92 24.49 34.13
N THR A 397 12.11 24.60 34.75
CA THR A 397 13.34 23.99 34.23
C THR A 397 13.20 22.48 34.15
N ARG A 398 12.61 21.84 35.17
CA ARG A 398 12.32 20.40 35.15
C ARG A 398 11.35 20.05 34.01
N ALA A 399 10.33 20.87 33.77
CA ALA A 399 9.34 20.66 32.71
C ALA A 399 9.95 20.68 31.30
N LEU A 400 11.00 21.48 31.04
CA LEU A 400 11.67 21.55 29.73
C LEU A 400 12.32 20.21 29.32
N SER A 401 12.81 19.47 30.30
CA SER A 401 13.44 18.16 30.10
C SER A 401 12.48 16.98 30.24
N ALA A 402 11.24 17.23 30.65
CA ALA A 402 10.25 16.19 30.90
C ALA A 402 9.62 15.69 29.59
N PRO A 403 9.16 14.42 29.53
CA PRO A 403 8.37 13.94 28.42
C PRO A 403 7.09 14.77 28.29
N ARG A 404 6.55 14.91 27.07
CA ARG A 404 5.30 15.67 26.82
C ARG A 404 4.03 14.98 27.32
N GLY A 405 4.14 13.76 27.83
CA GLY A 405 3.02 12.90 28.20
C GLY A 405 2.51 12.05 27.03
N PRO A 406 1.29 11.50 27.14
CA PRO A 406 0.66 10.75 26.06
C PRO A 406 0.49 11.59 24.79
N GLN A 407 0.73 10.98 23.64
CA GLN A 407 0.59 11.60 22.32
C GLN A 407 -0.05 10.58 21.35
N TRP A 408 -0.43 11.04 20.15
CA TRP A 408 -0.86 10.14 19.10
C TRP A 408 0.38 9.43 18.52
N VAL A 409 0.46 8.12 18.68
CA VAL A 409 1.59 7.32 18.21
C VAL A 409 1.11 6.27 17.22
N CYS A 410 1.77 6.17 16.08
CA CYS A 410 1.51 5.11 15.11
C CYS A 410 1.97 3.75 15.65
N ASP A 411 1.08 2.78 15.77
CA ASP A 411 1.41 1.43 16.26
C ASP A 411 2.30 0.61 15.32
N VAL A 412 2.46 1.04 14.06
CA VAL A 412 3.28 0.34 13.05
C VAL A 412 4.72 0.83 13.04
N CYS A 413 4.95 2.14 13.11
CA CYS A 413 6.29 2.73 12.97
C CYS A 413 6.73 3.58 14.17
N ASN A 414 5.91 3.68 15.22
CA ASN A 414 6.14 4.50 16.43
C ASN A 414 6.34 6.00 16.18
N HIS A 415 6.01 6.48 14.97
CA HIS A 415 6.02 7.92 14.69
C HIS A 415 4.96 8.64 15.52
N ILE A 416 5.37 9.77 16.09
CA ILE A 416 4.54 10.61 16.96
C ILE A 416 3.87 11.67 16.09
N HIS A 417 2.57 11.84 16.31
CA HIS A 417 1.74 12.84 15.66
C HIS A 417 1.29 13.90 16.67
N PRO A 418 1.36 15.20 16.32
CA PRO A 418 0.82 16.26 17.18
C PRO A 418 -0.71 16.22 17.24
N GLU A 419 -1.37 15.91 16.13
CA GLU A 419 -2.82 15.79 16.01
C GLU A 419 -3.21 14.44 15.43
N TRP A 420 -4.44 13.99 15.72
CA TRP A 420 -4.94 12.77 15.11
C TRP A 420 -5.11 12.93 13.58
N ALA A 421 -4.54 11.98 12.84
CA ALA A 421 -4.71 11.81 11.41
C ALA A 421 -5.20 10.39 11.05
N PRO A 422 -5.97 10.20 9.96
CA PRO A 422 -6.40 8.87 9.52
C PRO A 422 -5.26 8.02 8.96
N ILE A 423 -4.16 8.65 8.56
CA ILE A 423 -3.00 8.02 7.92
C ILE A 423 -1.75 8.51 8.64
N CYS A 424 -0.82 7.60 8.92
CA CYS A 424 0.49 7.99 9.42
C CYS A 424 1.29 8.72 8.33
N GLU A 425 1.76 9.92 8.62
CA GLU A 425 2.55 10.77 7.71
C GLU A 425 3.92 10.16 7.37
N ASN A 426 4.47 9.35 8.28
CA ASN A 426 5.77 8.70 8.07
C ASN A 426 5.65 7.41 7.24
N CYS A 427 4.84 6.43 7.67
CA CYS A 427 4.77 5.12 7.02
C CYS A 427 3.58 4.93 6.07
N GLY A 428 2.63 5.88 6.03
CA GLY A 428 1.46 5.82 5.17
C GLY A 428 0.41 4.77 5.56
N SER A 429 0.50 4.20 6.77
CA SER A 429 -0.46 3.20 7.28
C SER A 429 -1.78 3.85 7.69
N PHE A 430 -2.90 3.17 7.44
CA PHE A 430 -4.27 3.67 7.69
C PHE A 430 -4.85 3.14 9.01
N ASP A 431 -5.47 4.03 9.81
CA ASP A 431 -6.10 3.71 11.11
C ASP A 431 -5.15 2.99 12.09
N THR A 432 -3.98 3.59 12.34
CA THR A 432 -2.93 3.02 13.22
C THR A 432 -2.53 3.92 14.37
N LEU A 433 -3.14 5.10 14.53
CA LEU A 433 -2.78 6.06 15.57
C LEU A 433 -3.52 5.72 16.87
N THR A 434 -2.76 5.59 17.95
CA THR A 434 -3.26 5.31 19.30
C THR A 434 -2.72 6.34 20.28
N TRP A 435 -3.55 6.80 21.21
CA TRP A 435 -3.15 7.73 22.27
C TRP A 435 -2.41 6.99 23.39
N LYS A 436 -1.09 7.15 23.45
CA LYS A 436 -0.23 6.47 24.44
C LYS A 436 1.04 7.28 24.72
N SER A 437 1.71 6.99 25.83
CA SER A 437 3.03 7.55 26.11
C SER A 437 4.05 6.95 25.14
N PRO A 438 4.83 7.77 24.40
CA PRO A 438 5.89 7.26 23.54
C PRO A 438 6.96 6.51 24.34
N GLU A 439 7.50 5.42 23.80
CA GLU A 439 8.59 4.67 24.44
C GLU A 439 9.92 5.44 24.43
N VAL A 440 10.14 6.24 23.39
CA VAL A 440 11.27 7.16 23.28
C VAL A 440 10.73 8.56 23.52
N ALA A 441 11.08 9.15 24.66
CA ALA A 441 10.78 10.54 24.92
C ALA A 441 11.48 11.40 23.84
N GLU A 442 10.73 12.22 23.10
CA GLU A 442 11.32 13.36 22.38
C GLU A 442 11.87 14.32 23.42
N VAL A 443 13.08 14.05 23.89
CA VAL A 443 13.83 15.01 24.70
C VAL A 443 14.19 16.14 23.76
N SER A 444 13.43 17.23 23.84
CA SER A 444 13.74 18.52 23.22
C SER A 444 15.22 18.86 23.45
N SER A 445 16.03 18.72 22.41
CA SER A 445 17.45 19.13 22.31
C SER A 445 18.31 18.87 23.56
N VAL A 446 19.00 17.74 23.55
CA VAL A 446 20.00 17.27 24.51
C VAL A 446 21.07 18.35 24.88
N THR A 447 21.27 19.39 24.08
CA THR A 447 22.28 20.42 24.34
C THR A 447 21.83 21.55 25.28
N GLY A 448 20.53 21.91 25.30
CA GLY A 448 20.03 23.01 26.14
C GLY A 448 19.79 22.60 27.60
N ALA A 449 19.22 21.39 27.80
CA ALA A 449 18.82 20.92 29.13
C ALA A 449 19.99 20.57 30.06
N HIS A 450 21.14 20.13 29.52
CA HIS A 450 22.30 19.75 30.34
C HIS A 450 23.17 20.94 30.79
N MET A 451 23.09 22.10 30.13
CA MET A 451 23.88 23.29 30.48
C MET A 451 23.18 24.20 31.49
N LEU A 452 21.84 24.10 31.64
CA LEU A 452 21.06 24.95 32.51
C LEU A 452 21.35 24.79 34.01
N PRO A 453 21.58 23.58 34.57
CA PRO A 453 21.96 23.42 35.98
C PRO A 453 23.28 24.11 36.32
N LEU A 454 24.21 24.20 35.37
CA LEU A 454 25.50 24.89 35.56
C LEU A 454 25.36 26.42 35.54
N ILE A 455 24.39 26.94 34.80
CA ILE A 455 24.12 28.39 34.73
C ILE A 455 23.37 28.86 35.98
N VAL A 456 22.42 28.06 36.48
CA VAL A 456 21.65 28.40 37.69
C VAL A 456 22.54 28.31 38.94
N GLY A 457 23.35 27.25 39.07
CA GLY A 457 24.31 27.14 40.18
C GLY A 457 25.35 28.27 40.19
N ALA A 458 25.77 28.77 39.03
CA ALA A 458 26.71 29.89 38.91
C ALA A 458 26.11 31.27 39.24
N LEU A 459 24.77 31.40 39.27
CA LEU A 459 24.08 32.62 39.68
C LEU A 459 23.78 32.64 41.18
N GLU A 460 23.51 31.47 41.77
CA GLU A 460 23.37 31.31 43.22
C GLU A 460 24.68 31.63 43.95
N ASP A 461 25.83 31.16 43.42
CA ASP A 461 27.17 31.44 43.95
C ASP A 461 27.53 32.94 44.01
N LYS A 462 26.91 33.78 43.17
CA LYS A 462 27.19 35.23 43.12
C LYS A 462 26.30 36.06 44.03
N THR A 463 25.28 35.46 44.65
CA THR A 463 24.32 36.19 45.48
C THR A 463 24.67 36.12 46.97
N GLU A 464 25.54 35.17 47.38
CA GLU A 464 25.95 34.99 48.79
C GLU A 464 27.22 35.76 49.21
N GLU A 465 27.96 36.37 48.28
CA GLU A 465 29.14 37.20 48.61
C GLU A 465 28.87 38.70 48.43
N ALA A 466 28.17 39.28 49.42
CA ALA A 466 28.27 40.71 49.71
C ALA A 466 28.46 40.90 51.22
N PRO A 467 29.68 41.22 51.70
CA PRO A 467 29.88 41.62 53.09
C PRO A 467 29.64 43.13 53.25
N ALA A 468 29.00 43.49 54.36
CA ALA A 468 28.74 44.86 54.83
C ALA A 468 29.90 45.43 55.67
N ASP A 469 30.15 46.75 55.51
CA ASP A 469 30.74 47.80 56.39
C ASP A 469 32.07 47.51 57.15
N GLU A 470 33.10 48.36 57.27
CA GLU A 470 33.35 49.83 57.22
C GLU A 470 34.91 50.04 57.38
N PRO A 471 35.58 51.24 57.46
CA PRO A 471 35.15 52.65 57.35
C PRO A 471 36.04 53.54 56.43
N ALA A 472 35.74 54.85 56.40
CA ALA A 472 36.32 55.92 55.57
C ALA A 472 37.71 56.45 55.97
N GLU A 473 38.50 56.94 55.00
CA GLU A 473 39.13 58.29 54.98
C GLU A 473 39.90 58.61 53.67
N GLU A 474 39.47 59.72 53.06
CA GLU A 474 40.16 60.81 52.30
C GLU A 474 41.19 60.63 51.15
N ALA A 475 40.89 61.40 50.08
CA ALA A 475 41.75 62.38 49.35
C ALA A 475 42.13 62.09 47.87
N VAL A 476 41.53 62.90 46.96
CA VAL A 476 42.03 63.62 45.73
C VAL A 476 43.22 63.06 44.93
N SER A 477 43.43 63.21 43.62
CA SER A 477 42.87 63.86 42.40
C SER A 477 43.50 63.07 41.21
N ASP A 478 43.04 63.01 39.95
CA ASP A 478 42.97 64.08 38.95
C ASP A 478 42.28 63.54 37.68
N ALA A 479 41.73 64.47 36.92
CA ALA A 479 41.05 64.29 35.64
C ALA A 479 41.97 63.82 34.50
N GLU A 480 41.41 63.12 33.51
CA GLU A 480 41.50 63.58 32.11
C GLU A 480 40.41 62.94 31.24
N VAL A 481 39.56 63.81 30.67
CA VAL A 481 38.65 63.52 29.56
C VAL A 481 39.42 63.79 28.28
N VAL A 482 39.45 62.83 27.35
CA VAL A 482 39.82 63.10 25.95
C VAL A 482 38.74 62.57 25.03
N GLU A 483 38.02 63.51 24.45
CA GLU A 483 37.15 63.38 23.30
C GLU A 483 37.97 63.80 22.06
N VAL A 484 38.04 62.97 21.01
CA VAL A 484 38.49 63.41 19.68
C VAL A 484 37.61 62.77 18.60
N VAL A 485 36.54 63.51 18.27
CA VAL A 485 36.15 64.04 16.95
C VAL A 485 36.43 63.20 15.69
N ALA A 486 35.34 63.02 14.94
CA ALA A 486 35.26 62.52 13.57
C ALA A 486 35.81 63.51 12.51
N GLU A 487 36.30 62.98 11.39
CA GLU A 487 36.32 63.72 10.12
C GLU A 487 36.03 62.79 8.94
N ALA A 488 35.29 63.33 7.98
CA ALA A 488 34.48 62.63 6.99
C ALA A 488 35.03 62.73 5.56
N THR A 489 34.93 61.63 4.79
CA THR A 489 34.52 61.49 3.34
C THR A 489 35.21 62.34 2.24
N PRO A 490 34.93 62.17 0.93
CA PRO A 490 34.30 61.07 0.15
C PRO A 490 35.15 60.64 -1.10
N ASP A 491 34.76 59.57 -1.80
CA ASP A 491 34.35 59.64 -3.22
C ASP A 491 34.17 58.23 -3.86
N ASP A 492 32.95 58.07 -4.38
CA ASP A 492 32.54 57.51 -5.68
C ASP A 492 33.39 56.45 -6.40
N ILE A 493 32.74 55.38 -6.89
CA ILE A 493 32.89 54.77 -8.22
C ILE A 493 31.88 53.60 -8.34
N SER A 494 30.78 53.92 -9.03
CA SER A 494 30.06 53.15 -10.06
C SER A 494 29.95 51.62 -10.01
N GLU A 495 28.69 51.20 -10.08
CA GLU A 495 28.13 49.98 -10.70
C GLU A 495 28.80 49.59 -12.04
N PRO A 496 28.66 48.32 -12.50
CA PRO A 496 27.55 48.08 -13.42
C PRO A 496 26.86 46.70 -13.31
N GLU A 497 25.60 46.73 -13.72
CA GLU A 497 24.74 45.61 -14.11
C GLU A 497 25.43 44.54 -14.99
N LYS A 498 24.97 43.30 -14.86
CA LYS A 498 24.63 42.46 -16.02
C LYS A 498 23.56 41.41 -15.72
N LYS A 499 22.50 41.47 -16.51
CA LYS A 499 21.33 40.58 -16.59
C LYS A 499 21.63 39.25 -17.32
N ALA A 500 20.73 38.30 -17.02
CA ALA A 500 20.12 37.28 -17.88
C ALA A 500 20.84 35.93 -18.12
N SER A 501 20.28 34.87 -17.54
CA SER A 501 19.44 33.89 -18.26
C SER A 501 18.49 33.18 -17.30
#